data_AF-A0A345R858-F1
#
_entry.id   AF-A0A345R858-F1
#
_cell.length_a   1.000
_cell.length_b   1.000
_cell.length_c   1.000
_cell.angle_alpha   90.00
_cell.angle_beta   90.00
_cell.angle_gamma   90.00
#
_symmetry.space_group_name_H-M   'P 1'
#
loop_
_entity.id
_entity.type
_entity.pdbx_description
1 polymer ?
#
loop_
_entity_poly.entity_id
_entity_poly.type
_entity_poly.pdbx_seq_one_letter_code
_entity_poly.pdbx_strand_id
1 'polypeptide(L)'
;MFSGNKGKRSKEAKQARSTVSKNQHGKVASNLKGLNAAHASQTARLNASPNSRVGKIAGYQEAKIGVIGLTDQIAALNEQVDDTVATTAEFVAENISEDSSVSPEDIAEAIDALDPAADDYQSDVDAIAAALSGLDPNDPENQQSLNEIAESIDDTVTAQDAQAELAENIAELEGDLDDSKANQISALSEAYAPQDVDDLTEDALSELHGLLGLDEASIPELSTE
;
A
#
# COMPACT_ATOMS: atom_id res chain seq x y z
N MET A 1 65.91 -55.08 -8.65
CA MET A 1 64.85 -55.14 -7.62
C MET A 1 64.98 -53.91 -6.74
N PHE A 2 64.10 -52.91 -6.88
CA PHE A 2 63.86 -51.91 -5.83
C PHE A 2 62.47 -51.30 -6.01
N SER A 3 61.75 -51.23 -4.88
CA SER A 3 60.34 -50.88 -4.70
C SER A 3 60.06 -49.38 -4.88
N GLY A 4 58.84 -49.04 -5.29
CA GLY A 4 58.37 -47.66 -5.48
C GLY A 4 56.86 -47.50 -5.27
N ASN A 5 56.48 -47.44 -3.99
CA ASN A 5 55.33 -46.80 -3.32
C ASN A 5 54.16 -46.20 -4.15
N LYS A 6 52.94 -46.68 -3.88
CA LYS A 6 51.64 -46.06 -4.27
C LYS A 6 51.28 -44.94 -3.29
N GLY A 7 50.76 -43.81 -3.81
CA GLY A 7 49.91 -42.93 -3.00
C GLY A 7 49.73 -41.50 -3.50
N LYS A 8 48.47 -41.06 -3.55
CA LYS A 8 47.93 -39.69 -3.72
C LYS A 8 47.85 -39.20 -5.19
N ARG A 9 46.79 -38.56 -5.67
CA ARG A 9 45.91 -37.55 -5.03
C ARG A 9 44.47 -37.63 -5.57
N SER A 10 43.55 -37.41 -4.64
CA SER A 10 42.12 -37.18 -4.80
C SER A 10 41.81 -35.97 -5.68
N LYS A 11 40.74 -36.08 -6.48
CA LYS A 11 40.15 -35.03 -7.30
C LYS A 11 39.66 -33.89 -6.41
N GLU A 12 40.21 -32.69 -6.59
CA GLU A 12 39.69 -31.47 -6.00
C GLU A 12 38.39 -31.06 -6.70
N ALA A 13 37.38 -30.79 -5.86
CA ALA A 13 36.08 -30.28 -6.22
C ALA A 13 36.22 -28.93 -6.94
N LYS A 14 35.88 -28.91 -8.22
CA LYS A 14 35.72 -27.68 -8.99
C LYS A 14 34.39 -27.07 -8.57
N GLN A 15 34.48 -25.95 -7.86
CA GLN A 15 33.39 -25.07 -7.46
C GLN A 15 32.37 -24.94 -8.60
N ALA A 16 31.11 -25.30 -8.31
CA ALA A 16 29.97 -25.02 -9.15
C ALA A 16 29.73 -23.51 -9.16
N ARG A 17 30.42 -22.80 -10.05
CA ARG A 17 30.02 -21.46 -10.47
C ARG A 17 28.76 -21.65 -11.30
N SER A 18 27.64 -21.12 -10.85
CA SER A 18 26.42 -21.05 -11.66
C SER A 18 26.79 -20.34 -12.97
N THR A 19 26.95 -21.12 -14.03
CA THR A 19 27.10 -20.56 -15.37
C THR A 19 25.72 -20.11 -15.80
N VAL A 20 25.36 -18.87 -15.45
CA VAL A 20 24.33 -18.14 -16.20
C VAL A 20 24.71 -18.30 -17.67
N SER A 21 23.83 -18.92 -18.43
CA SER A 21 24.10 -19.30 -19.81
C SER A 21 24.39 -18.02 -20.60
N LYS A 22 25.53 -17.95 -21.31
CA LYS A 22 25.87 -16.82 -22.20
C LYS A 22 24.74 -16.48 -23.21
N ASN A 23 23.86 -17.44 -23.48
CA ASN A 23 22.72 -17.28 -24.37
C ASN A 23 21.53 -16.56 -23.72
N GLN A 24 21.45 -16.50 -22.38
CA GLN A 24 20.41 -15.74 -21.67
C GLN A 24 20.72 -14.23 -21.72
N HIS A 25 21.96 -13.83 -21.40
CA HIS A 25 22.36 -12.42 -21.52
C HIS A 25 22.18 -11.84 -22.93
N GLY A 26 22.45 -12.63 -23.97
CA GLY A 26 22.23 -12.19 -25.35
C GLY A 26 20.75 -11.97 -25.70
N LYS A 27 19.84 -12.72 -25.07
CA LYS A 27 18.39 -12.57 -25.25
C LYS A 27 17.86 -11.33 -24.52
N VAL A 28 18.29 -11.11 -23.27
CA VAL A 28 17.90 -9.93 -22.50
C VAL A 28 18.41 -8.64 -23.16
N ALA A 29 19.67 -8.59 -23.58
CA ALA A 29 20.22 -7.46 -24.32
C ALA A 29 19.51 -7.23 -25.68
N SER A 30 19.08 -8.30 -26.34
CA SER A 30 18.29 -8.23 -27.58
C SER A 30 16.83 -7.83 -27.35
N ASN A 31 16.33 -7.90 -26.13
CA ASN A 31 14.99 -7.48 -25.76
C ASN A 31 15.00 -6.01 -25.31
N LEU A 32 16.02 -5.57 -24.57
CA LEU A 32 16.18 -4.19 -24.15
C LEU A 32 16.25 -3.17 -25.32
N LYS A 33 16.75 -3.54 -26.51
CA LYS A 33 16.78 -2.74 -27.76
C LYS A 33 16.77 -1.21 -27.56
N GLY A 34 15.58 -0.60 -27.56
CA GLY A 34 15.34 0.85 -27.48
C GLY A 34 15.71 1.49 -26.15
N LEU A 35 15.87 0.67 -25.10
CA LEU A 35 16.20 1.04 -23.73
C LEU A 35 17.70 1.04 -23.43
N ASN A 36 18.58 0.88 -24.43
CA ASN A 36 20.04 0.99 -24.23
C ASN A 36 20.48 2.30 -23.54
N ALA A 37 19.66 3.34 -23.61
CA ALA A 37 19.88 4.60 -22.89
C ALA A 37 19.77 4.46 -21.35
N ALA A 38 19.24 3.37 -20.81
CA ALA A 38 19.24 3.06 -19.38
C ALA A 38 20.66 2.92 -18.78
N HIS A 39 21.66 2.61 -19.61
CA HIS A 39 23.07 2.63 -19.19
C HIS A 39 23.63 4.04 -18.95
N ALA A 40 22.88 5.10 -19.31
CA ALA A 40 23.30 6.46 -19.01
C ALA A 40 23.40 6.68 -17.50
N SER A 41 24.50 7.32 -17.06
CA SER A 41 24.70 7.68 -15.66
C SER A 41 23.55 8.57 -15.15
N GLN A 42 23.33 8.56 -13.83
CA GLN A 42 22.35 9.44 -13.17
C GLN A 42 22.51 10.90 -13.60
N THR A 43 23.74 11.42 -13.63
CA THR A 43 24.02 12.80 -14.05
C THR A 43 23.59 13.06 -15.50
N ALA A 44 23.77 12.10 -16.40
CA ALA A 44 23.33 12.24 -17.79
C ALA A 44 21.80 12.25 -17.89
N ARG A 45 21.11 11.42 -17.10
CA ARG A 45 19.64 11.38 -17.01
C ARG A 45 19.06 12.70 -16.51
N LEU A 46 19.61 13.26 -15.44
CA LEU A 46 19.20 14.55 -14.87
C LEU A 46 19.36 15.75 -15.80
N ASN A 47 20.27 15.68 -16.79
CA ASN A 47 20.54 16.78 -17.72
C ASN A 47 20.03 16.52 -19.14
N ALA A 48 19.36 15.39 -19.37
CA ALA A 48 18.92 15.01 -20.70
C ALA A 48 17.74 15.89 -21.17
N SER A 49 17.70 16.15 -22.47
CA SER A 49 16.50 16.73 -23.08
C SER A 49 15.33 15.76 -22.91
N PRO A 50 14.12 16.21 -22.50
CA PRO A 50 12.98 15.32 -22.25
C PRO A 50 12.65 14.39 -23.41
N ASN A 51 12.75 14.88 -24.65
CA ASN A 51 12.44 14.11 -25.86
C ASN A 51 13.59 13.21 -26.36
N SER A 52 14.77 13.31 -25.75
CA SER A 52 15.89 12.43 -26.08
C SER A 52 15.67 11.02 -25.53
N ARG A 53 16.38 10.02 -26.07
CA ARG A 53 16.32 8.65 -25.53
C ARG A 53 16.65 8.57 -24.05
N VAL A 54 17.66 9.33 -23.60
CA VAL A 54 18.05 9.38 -22.18
C VAL A 54 16.99 10.11 -21.34
N GLY A 55 16.38 11.17 -21.87
CA GLY A 55 15.32 11.92 -21.20
C GLY A 55 14.03 11.11 -21.03
N LYS A 56 13.62 10.35 -22.05
CA LYS A 56 12.47 9.43 -21.96
C LYS A 56 12.67 8.35 -20.90
N ILE A 57 13.87 7.79 -20.81
CA ILE A 57 14.23 6.85 -19.75
C ILE A 57 14.23 7.52 -18.38
N ALA A 58 14.71 8.76 -18.28
CA ALA A 58 14.63 9.54 -17.05
C ALA A 58 13.17 9.77 -16.63
N GLY A 59 12.28 10.09 -17.58
CA GLY A 59 10.83 10.22 -17.33
C GLY A 59 10.19 8.92 -16.85
N TYR A 60 10.52 7.77 -17.47
CA TYR A 60 10.08 6.46 -16.97
C TYR A 60 10.54 6.20 -15.53
N GLN A 61 11.81 6.50 -15.24
CA GLN A 61 12.35 6.34 -13.89
C GLN A 61 11.67 7.24 -12.86
N GLU A 62 11.41 8.50 -13.20
CA GLU A 62 10.69 9.44 -12.33
C GLU A 62 9.25 8.97 -12.07
N ALA A 63 8.54 8.52 -13.12
CA ALA A 63 7.21 7.94 -12.96
C ALA A 63 7.23 6.72 -12.02
N LYS A 64 8.25 5.85 -12.14
CA LYS A 64 8.40 4.71 -11.24
C LYS A 64 8.66 5.11 -9.79
N ILE A 65 9.50 6.12 -9.56
CA ILE A 65 9.74 6.66 -8.21
C ILE A 65 8.43 7.21 -7.62
N GLY A 66 7.58 7.86 -8.43
CA GLY A 66 6.25 8.30 -8.02
C GLY A 66 5.36 7.14 -7.55
N VAL A 67 5.31 6.05 -8.30
CA VAL A 67 4.58 4.82 -7.92
C VAL A 67 5.08 4.26 -6.59
N ILE A 68 6.41 4.15 -6.42
CA ILE A 68 7.02 3.67 -5.16
C ILE A 68 6.62 4.58 -4.00
N GLY A 69 6.76 5.90 -4.15
CA GLY A 69 6.42 6.85 -3.10
C GLY A 69 4.95 6.82 -2.68
N LEU A 70 4.02 6.60 -3.61
CA LEU A 70 2.60 6.41 -3.28
C LEU A 70 2.35 5.07 -2.58
N THR A 71 2.98 3.99 -3.05
CA THR A 71 2.87 2.67 -2.42
C THR A 71 3.38 2.70 -0.97
N ASP A 72 4.51 3.36 -0.72
CA ASP A 72 5.06 3.53 0.62
C ASP A 72 4.14 4.36 1.54
N GLN A 73 3.50 5.42 1.01
CA GLN A 73 2.54 6.22 1.76
C GLN A 73 1.29 5.42 2.12
N ILE A 74 0.73 4.68 1.16
CA ILE A 74 -0.41 3.78 1.40
C ILE A 74 -0.06 2.73 2.45
N ALA A 75 1.14 2.14 2.40
CA ALA A 75 1.59 1.18 3.40
C ALA A 75 1.67 1.83 4.79
N ALA A 76 2.21 3.05 4.91
CA ALA A 76 2.31 3.77 6.17
C ALA A 76 0.94 4.19 6.75
N LEU A 77 -0.06 4.48 5.91
CA LEU A 77 -1.42 4.73 6.37
C LEU A 77 -2.11 3.43 6.80
N ASN A 78 -1.93 2.33 6.06
CA ASN A 78 -2.47 1.02 6.44
C ASN A 78 -1.92 0.53 7.80
N GLU A 79 -0.69 0.89 8.17
CA GLU A 79 -0.16 0.60 9.52
C GLU A 79 -0.87 1.37 10.65
N GLN A 80 -1.60 2.43 10.34
CA GLN A 80 -2.39 3.22 11.30
C GLN A 80 -3.85 2.77 11.39
N VAL A 81 -4.31 1.94 10.47
CA VAL A 81 -5.64 1.34 10.53
C VAL A 81 -5.70 0.43 11.75
N ASP A 82 -6.73 0.65 12.58
CA ASP A 82 -6.97 -0.12 13.80
C ASP A 82 -8.23 -0.97 13.62
N ASP A 83 -8.00 -2.22 13.20
CA ASP A 83 -9.04 -3.24 13.03
C ASP A 83 -9.72 -3.64 14.36
N THR A 84 -9.29 -3.10 15.50
CA THR A 84 -9.91 -3.34 16.82
C THR A 84 -10.97 -2.30 17.18
N VAL A 85 -11.09 -1.22 16.41
CA VAL A 85 -12.19 -0.27 16.57
C VAL A 85 -13.51 -0.98 16.24
N ALA A 86 -14.39 -1.06 17.24
CA ALA A 86 -15.68 -1.72 17.09
C ALA A 86 -16.56 -0.96 16.09
N THR A 87 -17.33 -1.71 15.29
CA THR A 87 -18.43 -1.11 14.54
C THR A 87 -19.52 -0.63 15.49
N THR A 88 -20.34 0.33 15.06
CA THR A 88 -21.45 0.84 15.87
C THR A 88 -22.39 -0.27 16.31
N ALA A 89 -22.70 -1.20 15.41
CA ALA A 89 -23.53 -2.35 15.71
C ALA A 89 -22.93 -3.28 16.77
N GLU A 90 -21.62 -3.53 16.73
CA GLU A 90 -20.91 -4.31 17.74
C GLU A 90 -20.90 -3.60 19.09
N PHE A 91 -20.55 -2.30 19.09
CA PHE A 91 -20.57 -1.47 20.28
C PHE A 91 -21.94 -1.50 20.96
N VAL A 92 -23.03 -1.29 20.20
CA VAL A 92 -24.39 -1.34 20.74
C VAL A 92 -24.74 -2.73 21.26
N ALA A 93 -24.42 -3.79 20.52
CA ALA A 93 -24.71 -5.16 20.94
C ALA A 93 -24.00 -5.54 22.26
N GLU A 94 -22.81 -4.99 22.51
CA GLU A 94 -22.04 -5.24 23.73
C GLU A 94 -22.49 -4.39 24.93
N ASN A 95 -23.04 -3.20 24.68
CA ASN A 95 -23.32 -2.22 25.73
C ASN A 95 -24.82 -2.00 26.00
N ILE A 96 -25.72 -2.48 25.15
CA ILE A 96 -27.16 -2.31 25.36
C ILE A 96 -27.65 -3.14 26.56
N SER A 97 -28.43 -2.49 27.43
CA SER A 97 -29.09 -3.12 28.57
C SER A 97 -30.35 -3.89 28.16
N GLU A 98 -30.66 -4.98 28.86
CA GLU A 98 -31.95 -5.67 28.73
C GLU A 98 -33.14 -4.78 29.11
N ASP A 99 -32.91 -3.75 29.93
CA ASP A 99 -33.90 -2.77 30.35
C ASP A 99 -34.06 -1.61 29.33
N SER A 100 -33.28 -1.60 28.24
CA SER A 100 -33.46 -0.62 27.17
C SER A 100 -34.84 -0.75 26.54
N SER A 101 -35.47 0.40 26.29
CA SER A 101 -36.78 0.48 25.60
C SER A 101 -36.67 0.79 24.11
N VAL A 102 -35.46 1.00 23.62
CA VAL A 102 -35.15 1.33 22.23
C VAL A 102 -34.48 0.10 21.59
N SER A 103 -34.74 -0.15 20.31
CA SER A 103 -34.11 -1.31 19.65
C SER A 103 -32.60 -1.07 19.44
N PRO A 104 -31.78 -2.13 19.44
CA PRO A 104 -30.36 -1.99 19.10
C PRO A 104 -30.13 -1.31 17.75
N GLU A 105 -30.98 -1.60 16.77
CA GLU A 105 -30.89 -1.00 15.44
C GLU A 105 -31.15 0.52 15.47
N ASP A 106 -32.18 0.97 16.19
CA ASP A 106 -32.48 2.41 16.30
C ASP A 106 -31.38 3.16 17.08
N ILE A 107 -30.77 2.52 18.10
CA ILE A 107 -29.64 3.12 18.83
C ILE A 107 -28.41 3.21 17.93
N ALA A 108 -28.12 2.17 17.15
CA ALA A 108 -27.00 2.19 16.22
C ALA A 108 -27.18 3.30 15.17
N GLU A 109 -28.38 3.46 14.60
CA GLU A 109 -28.69 4.55 13.67
C GLU A 109 -28.52 5.93 14.33
N ALA A 110 -28.89 6.06 15.61
CA ALA A 110 -28.69 7.31 16.35
C ALA A 110 -27.21 7.64 16.58
N ILE A 111 -26.37 6.64 16.88
CA ILE A 111 -24.92 6.82 17.02
C ILE A 111 -24.29 7.17 15.67
N ASP A 112 -24.66 6.46 14.59
CA ASP A 112 -24.15 6.72 13.23
C ASP A 112 -24.54 8.12 12.70
N ALA A 113 -25.59 8.71 13.26
CA ALA A 113 -26.04 10.05 12.91
C ALA A 113 -25.38 11.17 13.73
N LEU A 114 -24.57 10.84 14.74
CA LEU A 114 -23.87 11.82 15.56
C LEU A 114 -22.88 12.62 14.69
N ASP A 115 -22.93 13.94 14.83
CA ASP A 115 -21.96 14.86 14.24
C ASP A 115 -21.21 15.57 15.38
N PRO A 116 -19.93 15.24 15.62
CA PRO A 116 -19.12 15.90 16.66
C PRO A 116 -18.97 17.42 16.50
N ALA A 117 -19.27 17.98 15.33
CA ALA A 117 -19.27 19.41 15.09
C ALA A 117 -20.62 20.10 15.38
N ALA A 118 -21.67 19.35 15.69
CA ALA A 118 -22.99 19.89 15.96
C ALA A 118 -23.11 20.52 17.36
N ASP A 119 -23.90 21.59 17.47
CA ASP A 119 -24.11 22.31 18.74
C ASP A 119 -24.84 21.44 19.80
N ASP A 120 -25.62 20.45 19.36
CA ASP A 120 -26.40 19.52 20.18
C ASP A 120 -25.71 18.17 20.42
N TYR A 121 -24.49 17.96 19.91
CA TYR A 121 -23.76 16.70 20.01
C TYR A 121 -23.80 16.06 21.41
N GLN A 122 -23.42 16.82 22.45
CA GLN A 122 -23.41 16.29 23.81
C GLN A 122 -24.82 15.91 24.31
N SER A 123 -25.84 16.69 23.92
CA SER A 123 -27.22 16.40 24.30
C SER A 123 -27.70 15.09 23.65
N ASP A 124 -27.27 14.83 22.41
CA ASP A 124 -27.62 13.61 21.70
C ASP A 124 -26.86 12.40 22.28
N VAL A 125 -25.58 12.55 22.58
CA VAL A 125 -24.78 11.51 23.28
C VAL A 125 -25.42 11.16 24.63
N ASP A 126 -25.81 12.15 25.44
CA ASP A 126 -26.46 11.92 26.73
C ASP A 126 -27.80 11.17 26.58
N ALA A 127 -28.58 11.52 25.55
CA ALA A 127 -29.85 10.85 25.26
C ALA A 127 -29.65 9.40 24.80
N ILE A 128 -28.63 9.16 23.97
CA ILE A 128 -28.25 7.82 23.53
C ILE A 128 -27.75 6.98 24.71
N ALA A 129 -26.94 7.54 25.61
CA ALA A 129 -26.46 6.85 26.81
C ALA A 129 -27.62 6.39 27.71
N ALA A 130 -28.65 7.23 27.86
CA ALA A 130 -29.87 6.87 28.57
C ALA A 130 -30.66 5.77 27.84
N ALA A 131 -30.78 5.84 26.51
CA ALA A 131 -31.42 4.82 25.71
C ALA A 131 -30.69 3.46 25.79
N LEU A 132 -29.36 3.47 25.69
CA LEU A 132 -28.51 2.28 25.75
C LEU A 132 -28.59 1.58 27.11
N SER A 133 -28.54 2.35 28.19
CA SER A 133 -28.58 1.84 29.56
C SER A 133 -29.97 1.51 30.10
N GLY A 134 -31.02 2.15 29.56
CA GLY A 134 -32.37 2.09 30.11
C GLY A 134 -32.55 2.90 31.41
N LEU A 135 -31.56 3.70 31.80
CA LEU A 135 -31.59 4.50 33.03
C LEU A 135 -32.37 5.81 32.84
N ASP A 136 -33.03 6.29 33.90
CA ASP A 136 -33.67 7.62 33.89
C ASP A 136 -32.60 8.72 34.00
N PRO A 137 -32.47 9.61 33.00
CA PRO A 137 -31.49 10.70 33.01
C PRO A 137 -31.80 11.79 34.05
N ASN A 138 -33.01 11.83 34.59
CA ASN A 138 -33.39 12.79 35.62
C ASN A 138 -33.09 12.30 37.04
N ASP A 139 -32.70 11.03 37.20
CA ASP A 139 -32.31 10.48 38.50
C ASP A 139 -30.84 10.80 38.81
N PRO A 140 -30.54 11.56 39.87
CA PRO A 140 -29.17 11.89 40.25
C PRO A 140 -28.28 10.67 40.55
N GLU A 141 -28.87 9.54 40.96
CA GLU A 141 -28.09 8.32 41.24
C GLU A 141 -27.54 7.68 39.96
N ASN A 142 -28.18 7.92 38.81
CA ASN A 142 -27.77 7.38 37.51
C ASN A 142 -26.71 8.23 36.80
N GLN A 143 -26.50 9.49 37.23
CA GLN A 143 -25.65 10.45 36.51
C GLN A 143 -24.23 9.94 36.28
N GLN A 144 -23.63 9.25 37.26
CA GLN A 144 -22.28 8.72 37.08
C GLN A 144 -22.24 7.65 35.99
N SER A 145 -23.15 6.67 36.02
CA SER A 145 -23.19 5.60 35.03
C SER A 145 -23.55 6.11 33.64
N LEU A 146 -24.44 7.09 33.53
CA LEU A 146 -24.78 7.73 32.26
C LEU A 146 -23.58 8.47 31.67
N ASN A 147 -22.81 9.19 32.50
CA ASN A 147 -21.59 9.86 32.04
C ASN A 147 -20.52 8.87 31.56
N GLU A 148 -20.35 7.74 32.26
CA GLU A 148 -19.40 6.68 31.86
C GLU A 148 -19.78 6.07 30.50
N ILE A 149 -21.08 5.89 30.23
CA ILE A 149 -21.55 5.39 28.94
C ILE A 149 -21.44 6.46 27.84
N ALA A 150 -21.77 7.71 28.15
CA ALA A 150 -21.61 8.83 27.25
C ALA A 150 -20.14 9.00 26.81
N GLU A 151 -19.19 8.90 27.74
CA GLU A 151 -17.76 8.91 27.45
C GLU A 151 -17.37 7.73 26.54
N SER A 152 -17.90 6.54 26.79
CA SER A 152 -17.65 5.38 25.93
C SER A 152 -18.23 5.53 24.51
N ILE A 153 -19.37 6.22 24.35
CA ILE A 153 -19.94 6.55 23.05
C ILE A 153 -19.04 7.55 22.32
N ASP A 154 -18.66 8.65 23.00
CA ASP A 154 -17.79 9.71 22.46
C ASP A 154 -16.44 9.16 21.99
N ASP A 155 -15.79 8.32 22.81
CA ASP A 155 -14.55 7.63 22.47
C ASP A 155 -14.71 6.73 21.23
N THR A 156 -15.84 6.01 21.13
CA THR A 156 -16.12 5.10 20.00
C THR A 156 -16.33 5.88 18.72
N VAL A 157 -17.16 6.93 18.75
CA VAL A 157 -17.43 7.80 17.59
C VAL A 157 -16.14 8.46 17.12
N THR A 158 -15.35 9.01 18.04
CA THR A 158 -14.05 9.64 17.73
C THR A 158 -13.09 8.64 17.08
N ALA A 159 -13.02 7.41 17.58
CA ALA A 159 -12.18 6.37 16.99
C ALA A 159 -12.65 5.98 15.59
N GLN A 160 -13.97 5.83 15.39
CA GLN A 160 -14.55 5.50 14.09
C GLN A 160 -14.33 6.60 13.06
N ASP A 161 -14.52 7.87 13.43
CA ASP A 161 -14.26 9.02 12.56
C ASP A 161 -12.80 9.08 12.11
N ALA A 162 -11.86 8.83 13.04
CA ALA A 162 -10.44 8.75 12.70
C ALA A 162 -10.13 7.60 11.72
N GLN A 163 -10.77 6.44 11.90
CA GLN A 163 -10.62 5.32 10.95
C GLN A 163 -11.26 5.63 9.59
N ALA A 164 -12.39 6.35 9.56
CA ALA A 164 -13.03 6.78 8.32
C ALA A 164 -12.17 7.78 7.54
N GLU A 165 -11.56 8.76 8.22
CA GLU A 165 -10.62 9.71 7.60
C GLU A 165 -9.38 8.99 7.04
N LEU A 166 -8.82 8.01 7.77
CA LEU A 166 -7.73 7.19 7.27
C LEU A 166 -8.14 6.41 6.02
N ALA A 167 -9.33 5.80 6.02
CA ALA A 167 -9.84 5.05 4.87
C ALA A 167 -10.04 5.95 3.63
N GLU A 168 -10.56 7.16 3.80
CA GLU A 168 -10.71 8.14 2.71
C GLU A 168 -9.34 8.53 2.12
N ASN A 169 -8.37 8.85 2.98
CA ASN A 169 -7.01 9.20 2.55
C ASN A 169 -6.32 8.05 1.79
N ILE A 170 -6.51 6.80 2.25
CA ILE A 170 -6.00 5.61 1.55
C ILE A 170 -6.65 5.50 0.17
N ALA A 171 -7.97 5.62 0.08
CA ALA A 171 -8.69 5.52 -1.18
C ALA A 171 -8.28 6.62 -2.18
N GLU A 172 -8.04 7.85 -1.72
CA GLU A 172 -7.50 8.93 -2.55
C GLU A 172 -6.11 8.57 -3.11
N LEU A 173 -5.19 8.12 -2.25
CA LEU A 173 -3.85 7.70 -2.67
C LEU A 173 -3.86 6.49 -3.61
N GLU A 174 -4.79 5.55 -3.43
CA GLU A 174 -4.99 4.41 -4.35
C GLU A 174 -5.42 4.89 -5.74
N GLY A 175 -6.30 5.90 -5.82
CA GLY A 175 -6.64 6.57 -7.08
C GLY A 175 -5.44 7.21 -7.75
N ASP A 176 -4.66 7.99 -7.00
CA ASP A 176 -3.41 8.60 -7.49
C ASP A 176 -2.37 7.55 -7.93
N LEU A 177 -2.31 6.42 -7.22
CA LEU A 177 -1.41 5.31 -7.53
C LEU A 177 -1.77 4.69 -8.88
N ASP A 178 -3.05 4.50 -9.18
CA ASP A 178 -3.49 3.94 -10.46
C ASP A 178 -3.20 4.88 -11.63
N ASP A 179 -3.43 6.19 -11.46
CA ASP A 179 -3.02 7.21 -12.43
C ASP A 179 -1.49 7.22 -12.64
N SER A 180 -0.73 7.09 -11.55
CA SER A 180 0.73 7.02 -11.57
C SER A 180 1.25 5.77 -12.29
N LYS A 181 0.63 4.61 -12.08
CA LYS A 181 0.93 3.36 -12.82
C LYS A 181 0.64 3.51 -14.31
N ALA A 182 -0.50 4.12 -14.68
CA ALA A 182 -0.84 4.37 -16.09
C ALA A 182 0.18 5.31 -16.76
N ASN A 183 0.61 6.36 -16.06
CA ASN A 183 1.67 7.26 -16.50
C ASN A 183 3.02 6.54 -16.63
N GLN A 184 3.35 5.63 -15.69
CA GLN A 184 4.55 4.81 -15.74
C GLN A 184 4.58 3.93 -17.01
N ILE A 185 3.48 3.24 -17.32
CA ILE A 185 3.37 2.39 -18.52
C ILE A 185 3.48 3.24 -19.79
N SER A 186 2.83 4.40 -19.83
CA SER A 186 2.94 5.34 -20.95
C SER A 186 4.37 5.82 -21.16
N ALA A 187 5.07 6.20 -20.09
CA ALA A 187 6.48 6.61 -20.15
C ALA A 187 7.41 5.46 -20.61
N LEU A 188 7.13 4.22 -20.17
CA LEU A 188 7.86 3.03 -20.64
C LEU A 188 7.67 2.82 -22.15
N SER A 189 6.43 2.93 -22.62
CA SER A 189 6.09 2.79 -24.04
C SER A 189 6.78 3.84 -24.89
N GLU A 190 6.78 5.10 -24.46
CA GLU A 190 7.49 6.16 -25.16
C GLU A 190 9.01 5.96 -25.21
N ALA A 191 9.58 5.40 -24.14
CA ALA A 191 11.00 5.09 -24.05
C ALA A 191 11.39 3.89 -24.94
N TYR A 192 10.52 2.87 -25.02
CA TYR A 192 10.76 1.65 -25.78
C TYR A 192 10.42 1.76 -27.28
N ALA A 193 9.61 2.75 -27.67
CA ALA A 193 9.23 3.02 -29.05
C ALA A 193 10.44 3.01 -30.02
N PRO A 194 10.31 2.47 -31.24
CA PRO A 194 9.07 2.00 -31.86
C PRO A 194 8.73 0.53 -31.52
N GLN A 195 9.43 -0.08 -30.56
CA GLN A 195 9.05 -1.42 -30.09
C GLN A 195 7.84 -1.33 -29.16
N ASP A 196 7.07 -2.41 -29.09
CA ASP A 196 5.88 -2.49 -28.23
C ASP A 196 6.25 -3.00 -26.84
N VAL A 197 5.71 -2.40 -25.77
CA VAL A 197 6.03 -2.82 -24.40
C VAL A 197 5.64 -4.26 -24.12
N ASP A 198 4.63 -4.79 -24.83
CA ASP A 198 4.23 -6.20 -24.75
C ASP A 198 5.31 -7.17 -25.24
N ASP A 199 6.27 -6.69 -26.04
CA ASP A 199 7.45 -7.47 -26.43
C ASP A 199 8.50 -7.53 -25.29
N LEU A 200 8.38 -6.75 -24.21
CA LEU A 200 9.34 -6.76 -23.10
C LEU A 200 9.15 -7.99 -22.24
N THR A 201 10.22 -8.76 -22.08
CA THR A 201 10.25 -9.87 -21.13
C THR A 201 10.45 -9.38 -19.71
N GLU A 202 9.91 -10.08 -18.72
CA GLU A 202 10.15 -9.82 -17.30
C GLU A 202 11.66 -9.72 -16.96
N ASP A 203 12.49 -10.63 -17.48
CA ASP A 203 13.95 -10.59 -17.34
C ASP A 203 14.57 -9.28 -17.85
N ALA A 204 14.00 -8.67 -18.90
CA ALA A 204 14.48 -7.42 -19.46
C ALA A 204 13.98 -6.21 -18.67
N LEU A 205 12.79 -6.27 -18.09
CA LEU A 205 12.29 -5.26 -17.15
C LEU A 205 13.11 -5.26 -15.85
N SER A 206 13.42 -6.44 -15.31
CA SER A 206 14.35 -6.59 -14.18
C SER A 206 15.71 -5.98 -14.52
N GLU A 207 16.30 -6.30 -15.67
CA GLU A 207 17.60 -5.70 -16.05
C GLU A 207 17.50 -4.18 -16.26
N LEU A 208 16.41 -3.67 -16.85
CA LEU A 208 16.14 -2.23 -16.93
C LEU A 208 16.11 -1.58 -15.54
N HIS A 209 15.37 -2.17 -14.60
CA HIS A 209 15.26 -1.68 -13.22
C HIS A 209 16.62 -1.65 -12.52
N GLY A 210 17.40 -2.73 -12.67
CA GLY A 210 18.77 -2.80 -12.16
C GLY A 210 19.68 -1.70 -12.73
N LEU A 211 19.55 -1.36 -14.01
CA LEU A 211 20.32 -0.27 -14.64
C LEU A 211 19.90 1.12 -14.14
N LEU A 212 18.63 1.28 -13.81
CA LEU A 212 18.07 2.55 -13.33
C LEU A 212 18.24 2.75 -11.81
N GLY A 213 18.65 1.68 -11.10
CA GLY A 213 18.74 1.67 -9.63
C GLY A 213 17.36 1.66 -8.97
N LEU A 214 16.38 1.04 -9.63
CA LEU A 214 15.01 0.86 -9.15
C LEU A 214 14.88 -0.54 -8.52
N ASP A 215 13.98 -0.69 -7.55
CA ASP A 215 13.72 -1.98 -6.89
C ASP A 215 13.07 -2.98 -7.87
N GLU A 216 13.42 -4.25 -7.75
CA GLU A 216 12.81 -5.39 -8.46
C GLU A 216 11.37 -5.64 -8.01
N ALA A 217 11.03 -5.37 -6.74
CA ALA A 217 9.65 -5.45 -6.23
C ALA A 217 8.70 -4.43 -6.92
N SER A 218 9.27 -3.57 -7.76
CA SER A 218 8.58 -2.44 -8.37
C SER A 218 8.44 -2.61 -9.90
N ILE A 219 8.73 -3.79 -10.47
CA ILE A 219 8.52 -4.06 -11.90
C ILE A 219 7.02 -3.88 -12.25
N PRO A 220 6.68 -3.12 -13.31
CA PRO A 220 5.28 -2.96 -13.71
C PRO A 220 4.72 -4.29 -14.23
N GLU A 221 3.53 -4.64 -13.78
CA GLU A 221 2.71 -5.68 -14.41
C GLU A 221 2.30 -5.19 -15.80
N LEU A 222 2.83 -5.82 -16.85
CA LEU A 222 2.36 -5.61 -18.22
C LEU A 222 1.15 -6.52 -18.44
N SER A 223 0.07 -6.00 -19.01
CA SER A 223 -1.11 -6.81 -19.30
C SER A 223 -0.74 -7.99 -20.21
N THR A 224 -0.71 -9.20 -19.64
CA THR A 224 -0.76 -10.43 -20.44
C THR A 224 -2.22 -10.75 -20.72
N GLU A 225 -2.77 -10.20 -21.80
CA GLU A 225 -3.96 -10.81 -22.45
C GLU A 225 -3.58 -12.04 -23.27
#